data_AF-A0A839JF05-F1
#
_entry.id   AF-A0A839JF05-F1
#
_cell.length_a   1.000
_cell.length_b   1.000
_cell.length_c   1.000
_cell.angle_alpha   90.00
_cell.angle_beta   90.00
_cell.angle_gamma   90.00
#
_symmetry.space_group_name_H-M   'P 1'
#
loop_
_entity.id
_entity.type
_entity.pdbx_description
1 polymer ?
#
loop_
_entity_poly.entity_id
_entity_poly.type
_entity_poly.pdbx_seq_one_letter_code
_entity_poly.pdbx_strand_id
1 'polypeptide(L)'
;MTTTVGMLLDDVHTRAWELCAELEDRRAENRYGERGLEVLAVWPRLATAALRVLDAVPLEPAWLDDMGSVRLVLGQVGRGVLEATADNGSAAASLKPDPAVGELALRLGLIADLLVGEKPARTDVDRAALEGLQANVVSIVHAVATVSLPLLQDRDHLQAPRSVLAAVKARTERFAMIPAERRSGRYEDVGAVTSKSLDAAISTWVHATVDILSSRRGVSQAALQVAAGDALILTATAGTVCAAARRLGLVDADRAAVATSALGAAHAAWRRPAAWPETVRLEGVRDPEHVHASRQLRKLVTDNLRQGRDWLPPERMADRFDMGLLLGTMRRGVHGVGNVALAHFQALDTLVRGRGRLWIAASAVTQAAYRGPTTIEAALRHGWVQMPLGEPAGRALHADAKHALDMTTMALAALDRTAASVTTRQSDGGLRWDRARIVAVETTDQPVLFETVRSSPLAGFRAEQRNPIQLGGRPAPGPRR
;
A
#
# COMPACT_ATOMS: atom_id res chain seq x y z
N MET A 1 9.24 -14.86 13.67
CA MET A 1 9.42 -13.73 12.75
C MET A 1 8.24 -13.70 11.80
N THR A 2 7.72 -12.52 11.47
CA THR A 2 6.66 -12.34 10.47
C THR A 2 7.30 -12.26 9.10
N THR A 3 6.95 -13.17 8.18
CA THR A 3 7.36 -13.07 6.77
C THR A 3 6.63 -11.90 6.10
N THR A 4 7.36 -10.99 5.46
CA THR A 4 6.80 -9.87 4.70
C THR A 4 6.95 -10.07 3.20
N VAL A 5 6.19 -9.31 2.41
CA VAL A 5 6.32 -9.22 0.95
C VAL A 5 7.74 -8.79 0.57
N GLY A 6 8.34 -7.83 1.27
CA GLY A 6 9.72 -7.39 1.04
C GLY A 6 10.73 -8.54 1.18
N MET A 7 10.61 -9.34 2.25
CA MET A 7 11.48 -10.52 2.45
C MET A 7 11.29 -11.57 1.35
N LEU A 8 10.04 -11.82 0.93
CA LEU A 8 9.76 -12.75 -0.17
C LEU A 8 10.26 -12.22 -1.51
N LEU A 9 10.17 -10.91 -1.74
CA LEU A 9 10.74 -10.25 -2.90
C LEU A 9 12.27 -10.41 -2.90
N ASP A 10 12.95 -10.24 -1.75
CA ASP A 10 14.42 -10.35 -1.66
C ASP A 10 14.87 -11.78 -2.01
N ASP A 11 14.16 -12.76 -1.48
CA ASP A 11 14.42 -14.18 -1.71
C ASP A 11 14.15 -14.58 -3.17
N VAL A 12 13.03 -14.15 -3.77
CA VAL A 12 12.74 -14.46 -5.18
C VAL A 12 13.71 -13.75 -6.14
N HIS A 13 14.15 -12.52 -5.84
CA HIS A 13 15.17 -11.84 -6.62
C HIS A 13 16.52 -12.54 -6.54
N THR A 14 16.92 -12.97 -5.34
CA THR A 14 18.19 -13.69 -5.12
C THR A 14 18.21 -14.99 -5.91
N ARG A 15 17.14 -15.78 -5.82
CA ARG A 15 17.02 -17.05 -6.55
C ARG A 15 16.93 -16.87 -8.05
N ALA A 16 16.22 -15.82 -8.51
CA ALA A 16 16.16 -15.51 -9.92
C ALA A 16 17.55 -15.12 -10.44
N TRP A 17 18.35 -14.40 -9.66
CA TRP A 17 19.73 -14.05 -10.01
C TRP A 17 20.64 -15.28 -10.07
N GLU A 18 20.59 -16.16 -9.08
CA GLU A 18 21.32 -17.43 -9.06
C GLU A 18 20.96 -18.31 -10.26
N LEU A 19 19.66 -18.43 -10.57
CA LEU A 19 19.19 -19.15 -11.75
C LEU A 19 19.73 -18.54 -13.05
N CYS A 20 19.71 -17.20 -13.16
CA CYS A 20 20.21 -16.52 -14.36
C CYS A 20 21.71 -16.77 -14.54
N ALA A 21 22.51 -16.65 -13.48
CA ALA A 21 23.94 -16.91 -13.50
C ALA A 21 24.25 -18.38 -13.88
N GLU A 22 23.54 -19.35 -13.30
CA GLU A 22 23.71 -20.76 -13.63
C GLU A 22 23.41 -21.07 -15.11
N LEU A 23 22.34 -20.47 -15.66
CA LEU A 23 21.97 -20.66 -17.07
C LEU A 23 22.96 -19.99 -18.02
N GLU A 24 23.53 -18.84 -17.65
CA GLU A 24 24.59 -18.17 -18.41
C GLU A 24 25.91 -18.95 -18.39
N ASP A 25 26.33 -19.51 -17.25
CA ASP A 25 27.55 -20.33 -17.18
C ASP A 25 27.43 -21.57 -18.08
N ARG A 26 26.28 -22.26 -18.03
CA ARG A 26 26.02 -23.42 -18.89
C ARG A 26 25.96 -23.07 -20.39
N ARG A 27 25.61 -21.82 -20.72
CA ARG A 27 25.71 -21.28 -22.08
C ARG A 27 27.12 -21.31 -22.59
N ALA A 28 28.02 -20.73 -21.82
CA ALA A 28 29.42 -20.64 -22.17
C ALA A 28 30.02 -22.05 -22.40
N GLU A 29 29.46 -23.05 -21.72
CA GLU A 29 29.88 -24.44 -21.79
C GLU A 29 29.16 -25.27 -22.88
N ASN A 30 28.23 -24.70 -23.67
CA ASN A 30 27.40 -25.41 -24.67
C ASN A 30 26.62 -26.62 -24.12
N ARG A 31 26.26 -26.62 -22.82
CA ARG A 31 25.63 -27.76 -22.12
C ARG A 31 24.11 -27.63 -21.95
N TYR A 32 23.38 -27.29 -23.00
CA TYR A 32 21.97 -26.92 -22.87
C TYR A 32 20.92 -28.04 -22.88
N GLY A 33 21.23 -29.20 -23.48
CA GLY A 33 20.45 -30.45 -23.36
C GLY A 33 18.91 -30.30 -23.36
N GLU A 34 18.21 -31.07 -22.53
CA GLU A 34 16.74 -31.05 -22.36
C GLU A 34 16.23 -29.86 -21.51
N ARG A 35 17.13 -29.11 -20.87
CA ARG A 35 16.81 -28.06 -19.87
C ARG A 35 15.97 -26.90 -20.43
N GLY A 36 16.19 -26.52 -21.70
CA GLY A 36 15.39 -25.45 -22.34
C GLY A 36 13.89 -25.78 -22.41
N LEU A 37 13.54 -27.06 -22.52
CA LEU A 37 12.15 -27.52 -22.50
C LEU A 37 11.60 -27.61 -21.06
N GLU A 38 12.45 -27.98 -20.08
CA GLU A 38 12.09 -27.96 -18.65
C GLU A 38 11.75 -26.54 -18.15
N VAL A 39 12.48 -25.54 -18.64
CA VAL A 39 12.22 -24.12 -18.35
C VAL A 39 10.91 -23.66 -19.00
N LEU A 40 10.67 -24.03 -20.27
CA LEU A 40 9.41 -23.75 -20.98
C LEU A 40 8.17 -24.30 -20.26
N ALA A 41 8.27 -25.51 -19.70
CA ALA A 41 7.18 -26.15 -18.96
C ALA A 41 6.75 -25.41 -17.67
N VAL A 42 7.59 -24.52 -17.13
CA VAL A 42 7.27 -23.77 -15.89
C VAL A 42 6.71 -22.38 -16.18
N TRP A 43 6.93 -21.84 -17.39
CA TRP A 43 6.51 -20.49 -17.74
C TRP A 43 5.02 -20.18 -17.52
N PRO A 44 4.05 -21.10 -17.79
CA PRO A 44 2.65 -20.84 -17.49
C PRO A 44 2.40 -20.60 -15.99
N ARG A 45 3.08 -21.35 -15.10
CA ARG A 45 2.97 -21.17 -13.65
C ARG A 45 3.61 -19.87 -13.20
N LEU A 46 4.80 -19.55 -13.72
CA LEU A 46 5.48 -18.28 -13.43
C LEU A 46 4.65 -17.07 -13.86
N ALA A 47 4.12 -17.09 -15.09
CA ALA A 47 3.29 -16.02 -15.64
C ALA A 47 1.99 -15.84 -14.84
N THR A 48 1.33 -16.95 -14.47
CA THR A 48 0.12 -16.91 -13.65
C THR A 48 0.41 -16.34 -12.26
N ALA A 49 1.49 -16.75 -11.61
CA ALA A 49 1.87 -16.23 -10.30
C ALA A 49 2.23 -14.74 -10.36
N ALA A 50 2.98 -14.31 -11.37
CA ALA A 50 3.30 -12.90 -11.59
C ALA A 50 2.03 -12.05 -11.81
N LEU A 51 1.10 -12.52 -12.65
CA LEU A 51 -0.19 -11.86 -12.87
C LEU A 51 -0.99 -11.71 -11.57
N ARG A 52 -1.05 -12.76 -10.75
CA ARG A 52 -1.74 -12.70 -9.46
C ARG A 52 -1.18 -11.59 -8.57
N VAL A 53 0.14 -11.35 -8.56
CA VAL A 53 0.73 -10.22 -7.81
C VAL A 53 0.37 -8.88 -8.45
N LEU A 54 0.47 -8.77 -9.79
CA LEU A 54 0.15 -7.53 -10.52
C LEU A 54 -1.32 -7.11 -10.37
N ASP A 55 -2.21 -8.07 -10.09
CA ASP A 55 -3.65 -7.86 -9.93
C ASP A 55 -4.09 -7.84 -8.44
N ALA A 56 -3.19 -8.13 -7.50
CA ALA A 56 -3.53 -8.22 -6.07
C ALA A 56 -3.93 -6.86 -5.47
N VAL A 57 -3.34 -5.76 -5.97
CA VAL A 57 -3.61 -4.40 -5.51
C VAL A 57 -4.35 -3.62 -6.61
N PRO A 58 -5.63 -3.27 -6.42
CA PRO A 58 -6.38 -2.52 -7.43
C PRO A 58 -5.86 -1.08 -7.59
N LEU A 59 -5.86 -0.59 -8.84
CA LEU A 59 -5.70 0.83 -9.17
C LEU A 59 -7.07 1.51 -9.25
N GLU A 60 -7.16 2.77 -8.83
CA GLU A 60 -8.38 3.55 -8.99
C GLU A 60 -8.64 3.86 -10.48
N PRO A 61 -9.90 3.80 -10.98
CA PRO A 61 -10.21 3.86 -12.42
C PRO A 61 -9.80 5.15 -13.14
N ALA A 62 -9.48 6.21 -12.40
CA ALA A 62 -9.07 7.50 -12.96
C ALA A 62 -7.62 7.48 -13.51
N TRP A 63 -6.85 6.43 -13.24
CA TRP A 63 -5.45 6.34 -13.65
C TRP A 63 -5.26 5.37 -14.83
N LEU A 64 -4.36 5.75 -15.75
CA LEU A 64 -3.97 4.88 -16.86
C LEU A 64 -3.07 3.75 -16.34
N ASP A 65 -3.50 2.52 -16.58
CA ASP A 65 -2.71 1.32 -16.26
C ASP A 65 -1.67 1.05 -17.35
N ASP A 66 -0.42 1.49 -17.10
CA ASP A 66 0.68 1.25 -18.02
C ASP A 66 1.05 -0.24 -18.13
N MET A 67 0.63 -1.10 -17.20
CA MET A 67 0.97 -2.52 -17.20
C MET A 67 0.06 -3.38 -18.10
N GLY A 68 -0.92 -2.80 -18.79
CA GLY A 68 -1.87 -3.54 -19.62
C GLY A 68 -1.24 -4.44 -20.69
N SER A 69 -0.14 -4.01 -21.33
CA SER A 69 0.58 -4.81 -22.33
C SER A 69 1.33 -6.00 -21.71
N VAL A 70 1.85 -5.84 -20.49
CA VAL A 70 2.51 -6.90 -19.72
C VAL A 70 1.47 -7.92 -19.25
N ARG A 71 0.32 -7.46 -18.73
CA ARG A 71 -0.78 -8.34 -18.33
C ARG A 71 -1.29 -9.19 -19.50
N LEU A 72 -1.46 -8.59 -20.68
CA LEU A 72 -1.89 -9.31 -21.88
C LEU A 72 -0.94 -10.44 -22.28
N VAL A 73 0.37 -10.16 -22.36
CA VAL A 73 1.35 -11.18 -22.79
C VAL A 73 1.51 -12.28 -21.73
N LEU A 74 1.54 -11.93 -20.45
CA LEU A 74 1.57 -12.92 -19.37
C LEU A 74 0.28 -13.76 -19.34
N GLY A 75 -0.87 -13.18 -19.64
CA GLY A 75 -2.15 -13.90 -19.70
C GLY A 75 -2.24 -14.87 -20.87
N GLN A 76 -1.49 -14.62 -21.96
CA GLN A 76 -1.32 -15.60 -23.04
C GLN A 76 -0.41 -16.74 -22.60
N VAL A 77 0.74 -16.43 -21.99
CA VAL A 77 1.68 -17.44 -21.48
C VAL A 77 1.04 -18.34 -20.42
N GLY A 78 0.31 -17.76 -19.45
CA GLY A 78 -0.39 -18.48 -18.39
C GLY A 78 -1.46 -19.44 -18.90
N ARG A 79 -2.03 -19.20 -20.09
CA ARG A 79 -2.99 -20.10 -20.76
C ARG A 79 -2.33 -21.23 -21.56
N GLY A 80 -1.01 -21.39 -21.44
CA GLY A 80 -0.28 -22.49 -22.09
C GLY A 80 0.07 -22.26 -23.56
N VAL A 81 0.05 -21.01 -24.05
CA VAL A 81 0.40 -20.69 -25.45
C VAL A 81 1.81 -21.17 -25.82
N LEU A 82 2.76 -21.19 -24.87
CA LEU A 82 4.10 -21.71 -25.10
C LEU A 82 4.13 -23.23 -25.33
N GLU A 83 3.24 -23.98 -24.69
CA GLU A 83 3.14 -25.44 -24.84
C GLU A 83 2.36 -25.81 -26.11
N ALA A 84 1.28 -25.07 -26.40
CA ALA A 84 0.44 -25.28 -27.57
C ALA A 84 1.15 -24.99 -28.91
N THR A 85 2.21 -24.18 -28.88
CA THR A 85 2.94 -23.75 -30.09
C THR A 85 4.26 -24.49 -30.32
N ALA A 86 4.64 -25.42 -29.43
CA ALA A 86 5.86 -26.22 -29.54
C ALA A 86 5.69 -27.51 -30.38
N ASP A 87 4.54 -27.68 -31.06
CA ASP A 87 4.19 -28.74 -32.03
C ASP A 87 4.41 -30.23 -31.65
N ASN A 88 4.79 -30.53 -30.41
CA ASN A 88 4.85 -31.90 -29.90
C ASN A 88 3.93 -32.04 -28.67
N GLY A 89 2.62 -32.11 -28.92
CA GLY A 89 1.56 -32.26 -27.91
C GLY A 89 1.65 -33.49 -26.99
N SER A 90 2.73 -34.26 -27.04
CA SER A 90 3.01 -35.42 -26.18
C SER A 90 4.32 -35.31 -25.38
N ALA A 91 5.29 -34.48 -25.78
CA ALA A 91 6.59 -34.41 -25.12
C ALA A 91 6.63 -33.36 -24.00
N ALA A 92 6.02 -32.18 -24.22
CA ALA A 92 5.95 -31.11 -23.21
C ALA A 92 5.18 -31.53 -21.94
N ALA A 93 4.19 -32.42 -22.07
CA ALA A 93 3.39 -32.93 -20.95
C ALA A 93 4.13 -33.96 -20.07
N SER A 94 5.21 -34.58 -20.55
CA SER A 94 6.03 -35.53 -19.76
C SER A 94 7.34 -34.94 -19.24
N LEU A 95 7.67 -33.70 -19.64
CA LEU A 95 8.87 -33.00 -19.22
C LEU A 95 8.76 -32.58 -17.75
N LYS A 96 9.81 -32.90 -16.99
CA LYS A 96 9.91 -32.52 -15.58
C LYS A 96 10.11 -31.00 -15.52
N PRO A 97 9.21 -30.24 -14.86
CA PRO A 97 9.37 -28.79 -14.75
C PRO A 97 10.65 -28.45 -13.98
N ASP A 98 11.36 -27.41 -14.42
CA ASP A 98 12.55 -26.93 -13.70
C ASP A 98 12.16 -26.53 -12.25
N PRO A 99 12.73 -27.19 -11.21
CA PRO A 99 12.34 -26.95 -9.83
C PRO A 99 12.71 -25.54 -9.35
N ALA A 100 13.78 -24.93 -9.89
CA ALA A 100 14.20 -23.59 -9.51
C ALA A 100 13.20 -22.54 -10.02
N VAL A 101 12.73 -22.65 -11.27
CA VAL A 101 11.69 -21.77 -11.81
C VAL A 101 10.36 -21.98 -11.08
N GLY A 102 10.04 -23.23 -10.71
CA GLY A 102 8.83 -23.56 -9.96
C GLY A 102 8.80 -22.91 -8.58
N GLU A 103 9.96 -22.83 -7.95
CA GLU A 103 10.19 -22.20 -6.65
C GLU A 103 10.09 -20.66 -6.71
N LEU A 104 10.42 -20.04 -7.85
CA LEU A 104 10.12 -18.62 -8.11
C LEU A 104 8.61 -18.38 -8.20
N ALA A 105 7.89 -19.21 -8.96
CA ALA A 105 6.44 -19.11 -9.12
C ALA A 105 5.71 -19.31 -7.77
N LEU A 106 6.17 -20.23 -6.93
CA LEU A 106 5.63 -20.45 -5.59
C LEU A 106 5.72 -19.18 -4.73
N ARG A 107 6.89 -18.52 -4.69
CA ARG A 107 7.08 -17.28 -3.92
C ARG A 107 6.23 -16.13 -4.41
N LEU A 108 6.13 -15.95 -5.73
CA LEU A 108 5.22 -14.95 -6.30
C LEU A 108 3.77 -15.24 -5.90
N GLY A 109 3.38 -16.53 -5.86
CA GLY A 109 2.09 -16.95 -5.31
C GLY A 109 1.88 -16.52 -3.85
N LEU A 110 2.86 -16.76 -2.98
CA LEU A 110 2.83 -16.35 -1.57
C LEU A 110 2.76 -14.82 -1.41
N ILE A 111 3.48 -14.07 -2.24
CA ILE A 111 3.40 -12.60 -2.27
C ILE A 111 1.99 -12.17 -2.64
N ALA A 112 1.39 -12.77 -3.67
CA ALA A 112 0.01 -12.47 -4.05
C ALA A 112 -0.95 -12.75 -2.89
N ASP A 113 -0.80 -13.89 -2.20
CA ASP A 113 -1.64 -14.27 -1.06
C ASP A 113 -1.51 -13.28 0.12
N LEU A 114 -0.32 -12.74 0.37
CA LEU A 114 -0.13 -11.70 1.39
C LEU A 114 -0.79 -10.36 1.02
N LEU A 115 -0.84 -10.02 -0.28
CA LEU A 115 -1.41 -8.78 -0.77
C LEU A 115 -2.94 -8.84 -0.93
N VAL A 116 -3.54 -10.03 -0.88
CA VAL A 116 -5.00 -10.19 -0.96
C VAL A 116 -5.68 -9.39 0.16
N GLY A 117 -6.60 -8.50 -0.23
CA GLY A 117 -7.35 -7.66 0.70
C GLY A 117 -6.73 -6.29 0.96
N GLU A 118 -5.57 -5.98 0.39
CA GLU A 118 -5.03 -4.62 0.39
C GLU A 118 -5.99 -3.64 -0.29
N LYS A 119 -6.12 -2.45 0.29
CA LYS A 119 -6.98 -1.41 -0.27
C LYS A 119 -6.39 -0.87 -1.59
N PRO A 120 -7.26 -0.42 -2.53
CA PRO A 120 -6.81 0.19 -3.76
C PRO A 120 -5.83 1.33 -3.51
N ALA A 121 -4.84 1.48 -4.38
CA ALA A 121 -3.95 2.65 -4.37
C ALA A 121 -4.77 3.91 -4.70
N ARG A 122 -4.77 4.92 -3.82
CA ARG A 122 -5.59 6.15 -3.96
C ARG A 122 -4.80 7.44 -3.85
N THR A 123 -3.58 7.38 -3.30
CA THR A 123 -2.69 8.54 -3.19
C THR A 123 -1.52 8.41 -4.16
N ASP A 124 -0.86 9.53 -4.49
CA ASP A 124 0.37 9.51 -5.30
C ASP A 124 1.47 8.65 -4.65
N VAL A 125 1.49 8.58 -3.32
CA VAL A 125 2.42 7.75 -2.56
C VAL A 125 2.09 6.26 -2.72
N ASP A 126 0.80 5.90 -2.64
CA ASP A 126 0.36 4.52 -2.91
C ASP A 126 0.65 4.11 -4.34
N ARG A 127 0.44 5.02 -5.29
CA ARG A 127 0.73 4.80 -6.71
C ARG A 127 2.21 4.51 -6.92
N ALA A 128 3.09 5.35 -6.38
CA ALA A 128 4.53 5.13 -6.49
C ALA A 128 4.96 3.80 -5.85
N ALA A 129 4.37 3.44 -4.70
CA ALA A 129 4.62 2.15 -4.06
C ALA A 129 4.12 0.97 -4.91
N LEU A 130 2.98 1.11 -5.61
CA LEU A 130 2.43 0.09 -6.48
C LEU A 130 3.25 -0.08 -7.75
N GLU A 131 3.63 1.02 -8.41
CA GLU A 131 4.56 1.01 -9.54
C GLU A 131 5.88 0.32 -9.17
N GLY A 132 6.37 0.57 -7.95
CA GLY A 132 7.55 -0.09 -7.42
C GLY A 132 7.39 -1.61 -7.20
N LEU A 133 6.27 -2.03 -6.60
CA LEU A 133 5.93 -3.45 -6.45
C LEU A 133 5.84 -4.14 -7.83
N GLN A 134 5.14 -3.52 -8.77
CA GLN A 134 5.00 -4.10 -10.11
C GLN A 134 6.36 -4.17 -10.83
N ALA A 135 7.22 -3.16 -10.68
CA ALA A 135 8.57 -3.18 -11.22
C ALA A 135 9.44 -4.31 -10.62
N ASN A 136 9.33 -4.58 -9.31
CA ASN A 136 10.02 -5.72 -8.67
C ASN A 136 9.58 -7.05 -9.32
N VAL A 137 8.27 -7.28 -9.44
CA VAL A 137 7.72 -8.51 -10.04
C VAL A 137 8.13 -8.66 -11.51
N VAL A 138 7.99 -7.58 -12.29
CA VAL A 138 8.28 -7.58 -13.73
C VAL A 138 9.77 -7.76 -13.99
N SER A 139 10.65 -7.28 -13.12
CA SER A 139 12.10 -7.48 -13.25
C SER A 139 12.49 -8.97 -13.18
N ILE A 140 11.81 -9.76 -12.36
CA ILE A 140 12.04 -11.21 -12.27
C ILE A 140 11.62 -11.88 -13.58
N VAL A 141 10.42 -11.55 -14.07
CA VAL A 141 9.91 -12.06 -15.35
C VAL A 141 10.85 -11.70 -16.50
N HIS A 142 11.34 -10.46 -16.53
CA HIS A 142 12.28 -9.99 -17.55
C HIS A 142 13.62 -10.73 -17.49
N ALA A 143 14.17 -10.92 -16.29
CA ALA A 143 15.43 -11.65 -16.10
C ALA A 143 15.32 -13.09 -16.59
N VAL A 144 14.26 -13.80 -16.16
CA VAL A 144 14.00 -15.19 -16.59
C VAL A 144 13.77 -15.25 -18.11
N ALA A 145 13.06 -14.28 -18.72
CA ALA A 145 12.89 -14.21 -20.18
C ALA A 145 14.23 -14.01 -20.90
N THR A 146 15.10 -13.16 -20.36
CA THR A 146 16.41 -12.83 -20.94
C THR A 146 17.32 -14.03 -21.00
N VAL A 147 17.35 -14.87 -19.95
CA VAL A 147 18.15 -16.10 -19.93
C VAL A 147 17.47 -17.29 -20.62
N SER A 148 16.13 -17.31 -20.68
CA SER A 148 15.39 -18.38 -21.37
C SER A 148 15.44 -18.26 -22.89
N LEU A 149 15.45 -17.05 -23.44
CA LEU A 149 15.35 -16.82 -24.88
C LEU A 149 16.52 -17.42 -25.68
N PRO A 150 17.79 -17.31 -25.24
CA PRO A 150 18.92 -17.95 -25.92
C PRO A 150 18.87 -19.49 -25.93
N LEU A 151 18.22 -20.12 -24.93
CA LEU A 151 18.08 -21.59 -24.85
C LEU A 151 17.27 -22.18 -26.02
N LEU A 152 16.55 -21.32 -26.75
CA LEU A 152 15.66 -21.69 -27.84
C LEU A 152 16.24 -21.37 -29.23
N GLN A 153 17.46 -20.83 -29.32
CA GLN A 153 17.99 -20.26 -30.58
C GLN A 153 18.25 -21.29 -31.69
N ASP A 154 18.53 -22.55 -31.35
CA ASP A 154 18.96 -23.59 -32.31
C ASP A 154 17.87 -24.64 -32.64
N ARG A 155 16.59 -24.33 -32.40
CA ARG A 155 15.48 -25.28 -32.56
C ARG A 155 14.36 -24.71 -33.41
N ASP A 156 14.29 -25.12 -34.68
CA ASP A 156 13.31 -24.62 -35.65
C ASP A 156 11.85 -24.85 -35.22
N HIS A 157 11.57 -25.91 -34.48
CA HIS A 157 10.23 -26.21 -33.93
C HIS A 157 9.84 -25.32 -32.73
N LEU A 158 10.74 -24.46 -32.24
CA LEU A 158 10.50 -23.56 -31.10
C LEU A 158 10.42 -22.09 -31.50
N GLN A 159 10.27 -21.76 -32.79
CA GLN A 159 10.17 -20.38 -33.27
C GLN A 159 8.97 -19.63 -32.66
N ALA A 160 7.82 -20.28 -32.54
CA ALA A 160 6.63 -19.66 -31.96
C ALA A 160 6.80 -19.39 -30.44
N PRO A 161 7.21 -20.36 -29.60
CA PRO A 161 7.59 -20.10 -28.20
C PRO A 161 8.66 -19.00 -28.04
N ARG A 162 9.67 -18.99 -28.93
CA ARG A 162 10.72 -17.97 -28.95
C ARG A 162 10.16 -16.57 -29.19
N SER A 163 9.25 -16.43 -30.16
CA SER A 163 8.62 -15.13 -30.44
C SER A 163 7.79 -14.61 -29.26
N VAL A 164 7.08 -15.50 -28.56
CA VAL A 164 6.31 -15.15 -27.36
C VAL A 164 7.24 -14.70 -26.22
N LEU A 165 8.35 -15.41 -25.96
CA LEU A 165 9.31 -14.99 -24.93
C LEU A 165 10.04 -13.69 -25.30
N ALA A 166 10.34 -13.46 -26.58
CA ALA A 166 10.87 -12.18 -27.04
C ALA A 166 9.87 -11.04 -26.79
N ALA A 167 8.58 -11.32 -27.02
CA ALA A 167 7.48 -10.43 -26.71
C ALA A 167 7.32 -10.15 -25.20
N VAL A 168 7.61 -11.13 -24.33
CA VAL A 168 7.66 -10.94 -22.87
C VAL A 168 8.84 -10.05 -22.50
N LYS A 169 10.06 -10.35 -22.99
CA LYS A 169 11.27 -9.54 -22.72
C LYS A 169 11.04 -8.07 -23.10
N ALA A 170 10.59 -7.81 -24.33
CA ALA A 170 10.40 -6.45 -24.84
C ALA A 170 9.37 -5.64 -24.04
N ARG A 171 8.24 -6.25 -23.65
CA ARG A 171 7.18 -5.54 -22.89
C ARG A 171 7.54 -5.30 -21.43
N THR A 172 8.43 -6.11 -20.87
CA THR A 172 8.84 -6.04 -19.46
C THR A 172 10.05 -5.14 -19.23
N GLU A 173 10.87 -4.91 -20.26
CA GLU A 173 12.15 -4.19 -20.20
C GLU A 173 12.04 -2.80 -19.56
N ARG A 174 11.11 -1.95 -20.00
CA ARG A 174 10.94 -0.59 -19.46
C ARG A 174 10.73 -0.54 -17.94
N PHE A 175 10.09 -1.58 -17.39
CA PHE A 175 9.79 -1.67 -15.97
C PHE A 175 10.95 -2.33 -15.22
N ALA A 176 11.60 -3.30 -15.86
CA ALA A 176 12.81 -3.94 -15.32
C ALA A 176 13.99 -2.96 -15.20
N MET A 177 14.00 -1.88 -15.99
CA MET A 177 15.01 -0.81 -15.93
C MET A 177 14.78 0.19 -14.78
N ILE A 178 13.60 0.22 -14.13
CA ILE A 178 13.34 1.12 -13.00
C ILE A 178 14.37 0.82 -11.90
N PRO A 179 15.15 1.77 -11.37
CA PRO A 179 16.17 1.46 -10.34
C PRO A 179 15.57 0.87 -9.06
N ALA A 180 16.29 -0.05 -8.39
CA ALA A 180 15.81 -0.74 -7.18
C ALA A 180 15.35 0.21 -6.06
N GLU A 181 16.02 1.35 -5.89
CA GLU A 181 15.61 2.44 -4.98
C GLU A 181 14.20 2.96 -5.15
N ARG A 182 13.73 3.00 -6.40
CA ARG A 182 12.40 3.51 -6.75
C ARG A 182 11.33 2.43 -6.63
N ARG A 183 11.71 1.20 -6.28
CA ARG A 183 10.80 0.07 -6.17
C ARG A 183 10.34 -0.22 -4.75
N SER A 184 11.07 0.26 -3.76
CA SER A 184 10.69 0.12 -2.36
C SER A 184 9.47 0.97 -2.03
N GLY A 185 8.55 0.43 -1.24
CA GLY A 185 7.31 1.09 -0.89
C GLY A 185 6.53 0.31 0.17
N ARG A 186 5.38 0.87 0.59
CA ARG A 186 4.58 0.31 1.70
C ARG A 186 4.14 -1.15 1.51
N TYR A 187 4.01 -1.61 0.26
CA TYR A 187 3.61 -2.98 -0.02
C TYR A 187 4.67 -4.02 0.38
N GLU A 188 5.95 -3.62 0.47
CA GLU A 188 7.02 -4.50 0.98
C GLU A 188 6.85 -4.82 2.47
N ASP A 189 6.14 -3.96 3.21
CA ASP A 189 5.89 -4.18 4.63
C ASP A 189 4.72 -5.15 4.88
N VAL A 190 3.85 -5.44 3.90
CA VAL A 190 2.70 -6.33 4.10
C VAL A 190 3.22 -7.71 4.53
N GLY A 191 2.69 -8.28 5.62
CA GLY A 191 3.25 -9.51 6.18
C GLY A 191 2.24 -10.36 6.95
N ALA A 192 2.61 -11.62 7.16
CA ALA A 192 1.78 -12.60 7.85
C ALA A 192 1.61 -12.24 9.34
N VAL A 193 0.38 -11.95 9.75
CA VAL A 193 0.07 -11.55 11.12
C VAL A 193 0.09 -12.77 12.05
N THR A 194 1.06 -12.82 12.98
CA THR A 194 1.12 -13.86 14.03
C THR A 194 0.48 -13.37 15.32
N SER A 195 -0.41 -14.14 15.94
CA SER A 195 -1.29 -13.72 17.06
C SER A 195 -0.66 -13.06 18.29
N LYS A 196 0.67 -13.13 18.47
CA LYS A 196 1.40 -12.52 19.61
C LYS A 196 2.29 -11.33 19.24
N SER A 197 2.32 -10.89 17.98
CA SER A 197 3.15 -9.76 17.55
C SER A 197 2.50 -8.41 17.86
N LEU A 198 3.32 -7.35 17.92
CA LEU A 198 2.82 -5.97 17.97
C LEU A 198 1.91 -5.67 16.78
N ASP A 199 2.26 -6.16 15.60
CA ASP A 199 1.47 -6.04 14.38
C ASP A 199 0.08 -6.68 14.51
N ALA A 200 0.00 -7.86 15.13
CA ALA A 200 -1.28 -8.51 15.40
C ALA A 200 -2.13 -7.73 16.40
N ALA A 201 -1.53 -7.22 17.48
CA ALA A 201 -2.27 -6.43 18.44
C ALA A 201 -2.78 -5.11 17.84
N ILE A 202 -1.99 -4.47 16.96
CA ILE A 202 -2.44 -3.30 16.21
C ILE A 202 -3.59 -3.68 15.28
N SER A 203 -3.45 -4.75 14.50
CA SER A 203 -4.51 -5.21 13.59
C SER A 203 -5.81 -5.53 14.35
N THR A 204 -5.75 -6.31 15.43
CA THR A 204 -6.91 -6.62 16.29
C THR A 204 -7.54 -5.35 16.85
N TRP A 205 -6.72 -4.40 17.33
CA TRP A 205 -7.22 -3.11 17.81
C TRP A 205 -7.90 -2.30 16.72
N VAL A 206 -7.32 -2.22 15.52
CA VAL A 206 -7.90 -1.48 14.37
C VAL A 206 -9.28 -2.05 14.04
N HIS A 207 -9.40 -3.37 13.89
CA HIS A 207 -10.68 -4.02 13.57
C HIS A 207 -11.73 -3.75 14.64
N ALA A 208 -11.44 -4.07 15.91
CA ALA A 208 -12.36 -3.86 17.02
C ALA A 208 -12.77 -2.38 17.16
N THR A 209 -11.84 -1.45 16.92
CA THR A 209 -12.10 -0.01 17.00
C THR A 209 -12.95 0.49 15.83
N VAL A 210 -12.65 0.08 14.60
CA VAL A 210 -13.44 0.47 13.43
C VAL A 210 -14.86 -0.08 13.52
N ASP A 211 -15.03 -1.32 13.96
CA ASP A 211 -16.33 -1.96 14.10
C ASP A 211 -17.22 -1.23 15.12
N ILE A 212 -16.67 -0.89 16.30
CA ILE A 212 -17.44 -0.17 17.33
C ILE A 212 -17.76 1.27 16.91
N LEU A 213 -16.84 1.97 16.25
CA LEU A 213 -17.04 3.36 15.80
C LEU A 213 -17.99 3.46 14.60
N SER A 214 -18.06 2.42 13.77
CA SER A 214 -19.01 2.32 12.65
C SER A 214 -20.40 1.86 13.09
N SER A 215 -20.54 1.31 14.30
CA SER A 215 -21.81 0.83 14.84
C SER A 215 -22.76 1.96 15.20
N ARG A 216 -23.92 2.03 14.53
CA ARG A 216 -24.95 3.06 14.78
C ARG A 216 -25.40 3.18 16.24
N ARG A 217 -25.35 2.11 17.02
CA ARG A 217 -25.78 2.07 18.43
C ARG A 217 -24.62 1.82 19.41
N GLY A 218 -23.50 1.31 18.93
CA GLY A 218 -22.34 0.96 19.75
C GLY A 218 -21.41 2.12 20.11
N VAL A 219 -21.42 3.23 19.33
CA VAL A 219 -20.56 4.38 19.65
C VAL A 219 -20.91 4.95 21.02
N SER A 220 -19.90 5.03 21.88
CA SER A 220 -19.92 5.62 23.22
C SER A 220 -18.79 6.62 23.39
N GLN A 221 -18.92 7.52 24.37
CA GLN A 221 -17.84 8.44 24.74
C GLN A 221 -16.54 7.69 25.06
N ALA A 222 -16.64 6.62 25.85
CA ALA A 222 -15.48 5.82 26.24
C ALA A 222 -14.80 5.19 25.03
N ALA A 223 -15.56 4.69 24.04
CA ALA A 223 -14.98 4.13 22.82
C ALA A 223 -14.20 5.19 22.02
N LEU A 224 -14.76 6.40 21.84
CA LEU A 224 -14.09 7.50 21.15
C LEU A 224 -12.79 7.91 21.86
N GLN A 225 -12.85 8.09 23.18
CA GLN A 225 -11.67 8.48 23.97
C GLN A 225 -10.57 7.43 23.98
N VAL A 226 -10.93 6.15 24.10
CA VAL A 226 -9.96 5.04 24.07
C VAL A 226 -9.29 4.97 22.71
N ALA A 227 -10.06 5.04 21.62
CA ALA A 227 -9.54 5.06 20.26
C ALA A 227 -8.56 6.23 20.03
N ALA A 228 -8.93 7.44 20.47
CA ALA A 228 -8.04 8.61 20.39
C ALA A 228 -6.78 8.45 21.25
N GLY A 229 -6.91 7.88 22.45
CA GLY A 229 -5.79 7.57 23.33
C GLY A 229 -4.82 6.54 22.76
N ASP A 230 -5.32 5.55 22.04
CA ASP A 230 -4.50 4.53 21.37
C ASP A 230 -3.82 5.11 20.12
N ALA A 231 -4.52 5.94 19.35
CA ALA A 231 -3.95 6.70 18.24
C ALA A 231 -2.80 7.64 18.70
N LEU A 232 -2.96 8.29 19.86
CA LEU A 232 -1.89 9.07 20.51
C LEU A 232 -0.64 8.24 20.77
N ILE A 233 -0.83 7.02 21.30
CA ILE A 233 0.27 6.11 21.63
C ILE A 233 0.95 5.64 20.35
N LEU A 234 0.18 5.22 19.34
CA LEU A 234 0.74 4.70 18.09
C LEU A 234 1.47 5.77 17.28
N THR A 235 0.96 6.99 17.19
CA THR A 235 1.66 8.11 16.52
C THR A 235 2.96 8.49 17.24
N ALA A 236 2.97 8.49 18.58
CA ALA A 236 4.20 8.71 19.35
C ALA A 236 5.20 7.55 19.20
N THR A 237 4.71 6.31 19.19
CA THR A 237 5.53 5.11 19.01
C THR A 237 6.20 5.13 17.63
N ALA A 238 5.43 5.37 16.57
CA ALA A 238 5.94 5.48 15.22
C ALA A 238 6.95 6.62 15.07
N GLY A 239 6.70 7.79 15.68
CA GLY A 239 7.64 8.90 15.66
C GLY A 239 8.97 8.55 16.35
N THR A 240 8.91 7.83 17.46
CA THR A 240 10.08 7.37 18.22
C THR A 240 10.90 6.36 17.42
N VAL A 241 10.24 5.35 16.83
CA VAL A 241 10.90 4.34 15.99
C VAL A 241 11.52 4.98 14.75
N CYS A 242 10.83 5.92 14.10
CA CYS A 242 11.36 6.65 12.94
C CYS A 242 12.61 7.48 13.32
N ALA A 243 12.57 8.17 14.46
CA ALA A 243 13.72 8.92 14.97
C ALA A 243 14.91 8.00 15.32
N ALA A 244 14.65 6.81 15.86
CA ALA A 244 15.67 5.80 16.11
C ALA A 244 16.27 5.27 14.80
N ALA A 245 15.44 4.91 13.82
CA ALA A 245 15.88 4.45 12.51
C ALA A 245 16.74 5.49 11.78
N ARG A 246 16.40 6.79 11.91
CA ARG A 246 17.21 7.90 11.41
C ARG A 246 18.60 7.93 12.05
N ARG A 247 18.68 7.80 13.38
CA ARG A 247 19.96 7.81 14.11
C ARG A 247 20.86 6.63 13.73
N LEU A 248 20.25 5.50 13.39
CA LEU A 248 20.94 4.29 12.94
C LEU A 248 21.27 4.29 11.44
N GLY A 249 20.92 5.35 10.69
CA GLY A 249 21.21 5.46 9.26
C GLY A 249 20.36 4.57 8.35
N LEU A 250 19.24 4.03 8.84
CA LEU A 250 18.35 3.14 8.08
C LEU A 250 17.39 3.88 7.15
N VAL A 251 17.20 5.18 7.38
CA VAL A 251 16.31 6.04 6.61
C VAL A 251 17.04 7.35 6.29
N ASP A 252 16.79 7.87 5.09
CA ASP A 252 17.22 9.21 4.69
C ASP A 252 16.86 10.27 5.75
N ALA A 253 17.83 11.14 6.06
CA ALA A 253 17.73 12.07 7.19
C ALA A 253 16.59 13.09 6.99
N ASP A 254 16.40 13.59 5.78
CA ASP A 254 15.38 14.59 5.45
C ASP A 254 13.99 13.96 5.47
N ARG A 255 13.84 12.78 4.85
CA ARG A 255 12.57 12.03 4.88
C ARG A 255 12.17 11.66 6.31
N ALA A 256 13.12 11.22 7.12
CA ALA A 256 12.85 10.89 8.52
C ALA A 256 12.51 12.13 9.36
N ALA A 257 13.14 13.28 9.10
CA ALA A 257 12.79 14.53 9.77
C ALA A 257 11.37 14.98 9.45
N VAL A 258 10.97 14.93 8.17
CA VAL A 258 9.61 15.24 7.72
C VAL A 258 8.59 14.27 8.34
N ALA A 259 8.88 12.96 8.34
CA ALA A 259 8.02 11.94 8.95
C ALA A 259 7.86 12.15 10.46
N THR A 260 8.96 12.40 11.19
CA THR A 260 8.94 12.64 12.64
C THR A 260 8.14 13.90 12.98
N SER A 261 8.30 14.98 12.21
CA SER A 261 7.53 16.22 12.39
C SER A 261 6.03 15.98 12.15
N ALA A 262 5.67 15.29 11.07
CA ALA A 262 4.27 14.98 10.76
C ALA A 262 3.63 14.08 11.81
N LEU A 263 4.36 13.06 12.32
CA LEU A 263 3.91 12.19 13.41
C LEU A 263 3.74 12.95 14.73
N GLY A 264 4.64 13.89 15.04
CA GLY A 264 4.50 14.78 16.20
C GLY A 264 3.26 15.66 16.11
N ALA A 265 2.94 16.16 14.92
CA ALA A 265 1.77 16.99 14.68
C ALA A 265 0.46 16.17 14.72
N ALA A 266 0.46 14.95 14.18
CA ALA A 266 -0.65 14.00 14.34
C ALA A 266 -0.87 13.63 15.81
N HIS A 267 0.21 13.32 16.55
CA HIS A 267 0.15 13.09 17.99
C HIS A 267 -0.47 14.30 18.73
N ALA A 268 -0.06 15.52 18.41
CA ALA A 268 -0.65 16.71 19.03
C ALA A 268 -2.16 16.84 18.74
N ALA A 269 -2.58 16.58 17.49
CA ALA A 269 -3.98 16.67 17.07
C ALA A 269 -4.90 15.69 17.83
N TRP A 270 -4.41 14.49 18.17
CA TRP A 270 -5.19 13.49 18.91
C TRP A 270 -5.39 13.81 20.40
N ARG A 271 -4.68 14.81 20.96
CA ARG A 271 -4.80 15.16 22.40
C ARG A 271 -6.20 15.65 22.76
N ARG A 272 -6.83 16.44 21.88
CA ARG A 272 -8.18 16.97 22.12
C ARG A 272 -9.27 15.89 22.03
N PRO A 273 -9.32 15.04 20.99
CA PRO A 273 -10.25 13.91 20.97
C PRO A 273 -10.09 12.95 22.16
N ALA A 274 -8.87 12.79 22.70
CA ALA A 274 -8.64 11.99 23.90
C ALA A 274 -9.15 12.69 25.19
N ALA A 275 -8.94 14.00 25.29
CA ALA A 275 -9.43 14.85 26.37
C ALA A 275 -10.87 15.31 26.07
N TRP A 276 -11.82 14.38 26.16
CA TRP A 276 -13.23 14.66 25.94
C TRP A 276 -13.73 15.81 26.85
N PRO A 277 -14.50 16.77 26.32
CA PRO A 277 -14.99 17.90 27.11
C PRO A 277 -15.89 17.45 28.26
N GLU A 278 -15.65 17.97 29.47
CA GLU A 278 -16.46 17.65 30.66
C GLU A 278 -17.92 18.09 30.54
N THR A 279 -18.21 19.06 29.67
CA THR A 279 -19.56 19.60 29.45
C THR A 279 -20.36 18.83 28.42
N VAL A 280 -19.78 17.82 27.76
CA VAL A 280 -20.45 17.00 26.73
C VAL A 280 -20.47 15.55 27.17
N ARG A 281 -21.57 14.86 26.94
CA ARG A 281 -21.72 13.44 27.28
C ARG A 281 -22.32 12.66 26.12
N LEU A 282 -21.76 11.49 25.88
CA LEU A 282 -22.35 10.48 24.98
C LEU A 282 -22.54 9.18 25.76
N GLU A 283 -23.79 8.78 25.89
CA GLU A 283 -24.14 7.51 26.52
C GLU A 283 -23.88 6.32 25.59
N GLY A 284 -23.44 5.21 26.18
CA GLY A 284 -23.26 3.95 25.48
C GLY A 284 -22.59 2.92 26.38
N VAL A 285 -22.62 1.66 25.94
CA VAL A 285 -22.03 0.53 26.67
C VAL A 285 -20.57 0.38 26.29
N ARG A 286 -19.73 -0.03 27.24
CA ARG A 286 -18.34 -0.38 26.96
C ARG A 286 -18.30 -1.73 26.24
N ASP A 287 -17.69 -1.73 25.07
CA ASP A 287 -17.46 -2.96 24.32
C ASP A 287 -16.25 -3.73 24.92
N PRO A 288 -16.44 -4.99 25.37
CA PRO A 288 -15.37 -5.75 26.02
C PRO A 288 -14.23 -6.11 25.06
N GLU A 289 -14.52 -6.33 23.78
CA GLU A 289 -13.51 -6.70 22.77
C GLU A 289 -12.60 -5.51 22.46
N HIS A 290 -13.19 -4.33 22.22
CA HIS A 290 -12.44 -3.10 22.02
C HIS A 290 -11.58 -2.76 23.25
N VAL A 291 -12.12 -2.90 24.47
CA VAL A 291 -11.37 -2.69 25.71
C VAL A 291 -10.22 -3.69 25.86
N HIS A 292 -10.45 -4.96 25.53
CA HIS A 292 -9.41 -5.99 25.57
C HIS A 292 -8.29 -5.71 24.56
N ALA A 293 -8.65 -5.40 23.31
CA ALA A 293 -7.72 -5.08 22.24
C ALA A 293 -6.86 -3.85 22.58
N SER A 294 -7.49 -2.78 23.08
CA SER A 294 -6.79 -1.57 23.55
C SER A 294 -5.79 -1.89 24.66
N ARG A 295 -6.20 -2.66 25.68
CA ARG A 295 -5.31 -3.06 26.79
C ARG A 295 -4.12 -3.89 26.30
N GLN A 296 -4.37 -4.85 25.40
CA GLN A 296 -3.31 -5.69 24.85
C GLN A 296 -2.32 -4.86 24.04
N LEU A 297 -2.80 -3.94 23.20
CA LEU A 297 -1.96 -3.01 22.44
C LEU A 297 -1.08 -2.17 23.38
N ARG A 298 -1.68 -1.49 24.36
CA ARG A 298 -0.95 -0.65 25.32
C ARG A 298 0.08 -1.44 26.12
N LYS A 299 -0.29 -2.65 26.54
CA LYS A 299 0.61 -3.56 27.25
C LYS A 299 1.82 -3.89 26.38
N LEU A 300 1.61 -4.32 25.13
CA LEU A 300 2.72 -4.66 24.24
C LEU A 300 3.62 -3.46 23.96
N VAL A 301 3.07 -2.26 23.70
CA VAL A 301 3.88 -1.06 23.51
C VAL A 301 4.71 -0.76 24.78
N THR A 302 4.12 -0.89 25.96
CA THR A 302 4.81 -0.64 27.23
C THR A 302 5.91 -1.67 27.48
N ASP A 303 5.59 -2.96 27.36
CA ASP A 303 6.51 -4.06 27.64
C ASP A 303 7.67 -4.12 26.63
N ASN A 304 7.44 -3.65 25.39
CA ASN A 304 8.39 -3.79 24.28
C ASN A 304 9.19 -2.53 23.95
N LEU A 305 8.61 -1.34 24.12
CA LEU A 305 9.19 -0.09 23.60
C LEU A 305 9.44 0.96 24.67
N ARG A 306 9.08 0.70 25.94
CA ARG A 306 9.29 1.64 27.05
C ARG A 306 10.25 1.10 28.10
N GLN A 307 10.94 2.02 28.77
CA GLN A 307 11.73 1.78 29.97
C GLN A 307 11.26 2.76 31.05
N GLY A 308 10.42 2.27 31.96
CA GLY A 308 9.76 3.13 32.95
C GLY A 308 8.83 4.14 32.27
N ARG A 309 9.09 5.44 32.46
CA ARG A 309 8.29 6.52 31.84
C ARG A 309 8.79 6.92 30.46
N ASP A 310 10.00 6.50 30.07
CA ASP A 310 10.64 6.91 28.83
C ASP A 310 10.53 5.84 27.73
N TRP A 311 10.80 6.24 26.49
CA TRP A 311 10.99 5.30 25.39
C TRP A 311 12.37 4.63 25.47
N LEU A 312 12.50 3.42 24.93
CA LEU A 312 13.80 2.78 24.82
C LEU A 312 14.77 3.64 23.98
N PRO A 313 16.06 3.74 24.37
CA PRO A 313 17.08 4.33 23.51
C PRO A 313 17.20 3.58 22.17
N PRO A 314 17.60 4.26 21.07
CA PRO A 314 17.73 3.64 19.75
C PRO A 314 18.59 2.37 19.72
N GLU A 315 19.68 2.36 20.48
CA GLU A 315 20.62 1.24 20.56
C GLU A 315 19.95 0.03 21.22
N ARG A 316 19.20 0.25 22.31
CA ARG A 316 18.43 -0.81 22.98
C ARG A 316 17.25 -1.30 22.16
N MET A 317 16.67 -0.45 21.31
CA MET A 317 15.67 -0.89 20.34
C MET A 317 16.31 -1.80 19.28
N ALA A 318 17.49 -1.45 18.77
CA ALA A 318 18.23 -2.27 17.80
C ALA A 318 18.71 -3.61 18.36
N ASP A 319 19.07 -3.66 19.65
CA ASP A 319 19.41 -4.93 20.33
C ASP A 319 18.21 -5.89 20.41
N ARG A 320 16.98 -5.35 20.47
CA ARG A 320 15.75 -6.11 20.72
C ARG A 320 14.95 -6.42 19.46
N PHE A 321 15.08 -5.59 18.42
CA PHE A 321 14.28 -5.67 17.20
C PHE A 321 15.15 -5.49 15.96
N ASP A 322 14.75 -6.17 14.88
CA ASP A 322 15.10 -5.70 13.54
C ASP A 322 14.40 -4.35 13.30
N MET A 323 15.21 -3.30 13.25
CA MET A 323 14.70 -1.93 13.16
C MET A 323 14.01 -1.62 11.82
N GLY A 324 14.38 -2.31 10.74
CA GLY A 324 13.69 -2.21 9.45
C GLY A 324 12.29 -2.81 9.54
N LEU A 325 12.17 -4.02 10.10
CA LEU A 325 10.87 -4.67 10.32
C LEU A 325 9.99 -3.93 11.33
N LEU A 326 10.59 -3.35 12.38
CA LEU A 326 9.86 -2.53 13.35
C LEU A 326 9.33 -1.25 12.69
N LEU A 327 10.13 -0.58 11.86
CA LEU A 327 9.68 0.59 11.10
C LEU A 327 8.55 0.23 10.12
N GLY A 328 8.65 -0.90 9.42
CA GLY A 328 7.57 -1.42 8.58
C GLY A 328 6.29 -1.70 9.38
N THR A 329 6.42 -2.26 10.59
CA THR A 329 5.29 -2.47 11.52
C THR A 329 4.66 -1.14 11.93
N MET A 330 5.46 -0.09 12.13
CA MET A 330 4.94 1.26 12.42
C MET A 330 4.26 1.89 11.21
N ARG A 331 4.75 1.68 9.99
CA ARG A 331 4.05 2.09 8.76
C ARG A 331 2.66 1.46 8.69
N ARG A 332 2.57 0.13 8.77
CA ARG A 332 1.28 -0.59 8.80
C ARG A 332 0.39 -0.14 9.97
N GLY A 333 0.98 0.09 11.13
CA GLY A 333 0.24 0.55 12.30
C GLY A 333 -0.38 1.93 12.11
N VAL A 334 0.35 2.87 11.50
CA VAL A 334 -0.17 4.22 11.19
C VAL A 334 -1.21 4.19 10.07
N HIS A 335 -1.11 3.26 9.10
CA HIS A 335 -2.21 2.95 8.17
C HIS A 335 -3.49 2.54 8.94
N GLY A 336 -3.33 1.67 9.93
CA GLY A 336 -4.39 1.31 10.87
C GLY A 336 -4.99 2.51 11.61
N VAL A 337 -4.15 3.41 12.14
CA VAL A 337 -4.58 4.66 12.78
C VAL A 337 -5.34 5.55 11.80
N GLY A 338 -4.94 5.62 10.52
CA GLY A 338 -5.67 6.35 9.48
C GLY A 338 -7.11 5.83 9.30
N ASN A 339 -7.31 4.51 9.33
CA ASN A 339 -8.65 3.92 9.28
C ASN A 339 -9.48 4.29 10.51
N VAL A 340 -8.87 4.24 11.70
CA VAL A 340 -9.51 4.67 12.96
C VAL A 340 -9.84 6.16 12.92
N ALA A 341 -8.96 6.99 12.36
CA ALA A 341 -9.19 8.43 12.20
C ALA A 341 -10.42 8.73 11.35
N LEU A 342 -10.57 8.01 10.23
CA LEU A 342 -11.73 8.15 9.36
C LEU A 342 -13.01 7.69 10.08
N ALA A 343 -12.99 6.52 10.72
CA ALA A 343 -14.14 6.01 11.47
C ALA A 343 -14.53 6.94 12.62
N HIS A 344 -13.55 7.50 13.33
CA HIS A 344 -13.75 8.46 14.42
C HIS A 344 -14.37 9.76 13.91
N PHE A 345 -13.87 10.31 12.81
CA PHE A 345 -14.44 11.47 12.15
C PHE A 345 -15.89 11.22 11.69
N GLN A 346 -16.16 10.10 11.03
CA GLN A 346 -17.51 9.73 10.55
C GLN A 346 -18.49 9.51 11.71
N ALA A 347 -18.04 8.91 12.81
CA ALA A 347 -18.83 8.75 14.02
C ALA A 347 -19.23 10.12 14.60
N LEU A 348 -18.28 11.06 14.71
CA LEU A 348 -18.57 12.41 15.21
C LEU A 348 -19.41 13.25 14.25
N ASP A 349 -19.21 13.13 12.93
CA ASP A 349 -20.08 13.75 11.93
C ASP A 349 -21.53 13.29 12.10
N THR A 350 -21.73 11.98 12.26
CA THR A 350 -23.06 11.40 12.52
C THR A 350 -23.65 11.86 13.85
N LEU A 351 -22.84 11.98 14.91
CA LEU A 351 -23.31 12.40 16.24
C LEU A 351 -23.67 13.90 16.30
N VAL A 352 -22.91 14.75 15.61
CA VAL A 352 -23.07 16.21 15.62
C VAL A 352 -24.14 16.67 14.64
N ARG A 353 -24.24 16.04 13.46
CA ARG A 353 -25.21 16.42 12.41
C ARG A 353 -26.45 15.53 12.39
N GLY A 354 -26.39 14.33 12.97
CA GLY A 354 -27.50 13.39 13.00
C GLY A 354 -28.48 13.63 14.14
N ARG A 355 -29.37 12.66 14.38
CA ARG A 355 -30.41 12.75 15.42
C ARG A 355 -29.83 12.64 16.83
N GLY A 356 -29.44 13.78 17.41
CA GLY A 356 -29.50 14.13 18.83
C GLY A 356 -29.14 13.07 19.88
N ARG A 357 -27.96 12.46 19.79
CA ARG A 357 -27.44 11.52 20.82
C ARG A 357 -26.45 12.13 21.80
N LEU A 358 -25.94 13.33 21.49
CA LEU A 358 -25.05 14.06 22.37
C LEU A 358 -25.87 14.83 23.41
N TRP A 359 -25.39 14.78 24.65
CA TRP A 359 -25.91 15.55 25.76
C TRP A 359 -24.91 16.65 26.10
N ILE A 360 -25.40 17.79 26.56
CA ILE A 360 -24.59 18.91 27.04
C ILE A 360 -25.06 19.29 28.44
N ALA A 361 -24.12 19.67 29.31
CA ALA A 361 -24.46 20.25 30.60
C ALA A 361 -25.38 21.46 30.37
N ALA A 362 -26.51 21.53 31.06
CA ALA A 362 -27.50 22.57 30.82
C ALA A 362 -26.95 23.99 31.04
N SER A 363 -25.98 24.13 31.95
CA SER A 363 -25.22 25.37 32.20
C SER A 363 -24.30 25.78 31.04
N ALA A 364 -23.92 24.84 30.17
CA ALA A 364 -22.98 25.06 29.06
C ALA A 364 -23.68 25.32 27.71
N VAL A 365 -25.02 25.29 27.66
CA VAL A 365 -25.77 25.64 26.45
C VAL A 365 -25.55 27.11 26.13
N THR A 366 -25.04 27.43 24.94
CA THR A 366 -24.72 28.80 24.51
C THR A 366 -25.82 29.44 23.67
N GLN A 367 -26.60 28.64 22.95
CA GLN A 367 -27.65 29.16 22.08
C GLN A 367 -28.87 29.67 22.88
N ALA A 368 -29.16 30.97 22.74
CA ALA A 368 -30.24 31.64 23.48
C ALA A 368 -31.62 31.00 23.24
N ALA A 369 -31.90 30.54 22.01
CA ALA A 369 -33.15 29.89 21.65
C ALA A 369 -33.43 28.60 22.44
N TYR A 370 -32.40 27.98 23.01
CA TYR A 370 -32.50 26.73 23.78
C TYR A 370 -32.35 26.93 25.30
N ARG A 371 -32.23 28.18 25.76
CA ARG A 371 -32.19 28.55 27.20
C ARG A 371 -33.59 28.87 27.75
N GLY A 372 -34.53 27.94 27.54
CA GLY A 372 -35.88 28.04 28.09
C GLY A 372 -35.94 27.70 29.59
N PRO A 373 -37.12 27.83 30.23
CA PRO A 373 -37.30 27.54 31.66
C PRO A 373 -36.83 26.14 32.07
N THR A 374 -37.03 25.13 31.21
CA THR A 374 -36.60 23.74 31.43
C THR A 374 -35.08 23.59 31.45
N THR A 375 -34.37 24.26 30.53
CA THR A 375 -32.90 24.26 30.50
C THR A 375 -32.33 25.02 31.70
N ILE A 376 -32.97 26.12 32.11
CA ILE A 376 -32.58 26.89 33.30
C ILE A 376 -32.75 26.04 34.57
N GLU A 377 -33.90 25.39 34.73
CA GLU A 377 -34.15 24.48 35.85
C GLU A 377 -33.15 23.32 35.87
N ALA A 378 -32.87 22.72 34.72
CA ALA A 378 -31.84 21.69 34.59
C ALA A 378 -30.45 22.23 34.96
N ALA A 379 -30.10 23.45 34.57
CA ALA A 379 -28.81 24.06 34.90
C ALA A 379 -28.65 24.28 36.41
N LEU A 380 -29.70 24.72 37.10
CA LEU A 380 -29.72 24.89 38.56
C LEU A 380 -29.54 23.56 39.31
N ARG A 381 -29.94 22.44 38.70
CA ARG A 381 -29.78 21.09 39.25
C ARG A 381 -28.51 20.38 38.77
N HIS A 382 -27.59 21.07 38.10
CA HIS A 382 -26.42 20.47 37.44
C HIS A 382 -26.78 19.31 36.48
N GLY A 383 -27.94 19.43 35.83
CA GLY A 383 -28.51 18.45 34.92
C GLY A 383 -27.97 18.55 33.49
N TRP A 384 -28.34 17.55 32.69
CA TRP A 384 -27.97 17.42 31.29
C TRP A 384 -29.20 17.61 30.40
N VAL A 385 -29.00 18.25 29.25
CA VAL A 385 -30.03 18.37 28.21
C VAL A 385 -29.48 17.84 26.90
N GLN A 386 -30.38 17.45 26.00
CA GLN A 386 -29.99 17.05 24.66
C GLN A 386 -29.30 18.24 23.97
N MET A 387 -28.13 17.98 23.39
CA MET A 387 -27.35 19.03 22.75
C MET A 387 -28.12 19.59 21.55
N PRO A 388 -28.33 20.92 21.49
CA PRO A 388 -28.93 21.55 20.33
C PRO A 388 -28.09 21.33 19.07
N LEU A 389 -28.77 21.22 17.92
CA LEU A 389 -28.07 21.18 16.64
C LEU A 389 -27.27 22.48 16.45
N GLY A 390 -26.04 22.35 15.93
CA GLY A 390 -25.17 23.50 15.74
C GLY A 390 -24.64 24.11 17.05
N GLU A 391 -24.68 23.41 18.17
CA GLU A 391 -24.02 23.88 19.38
C GLU A 391 -22.49 23.98 19.15
N PRO A 392 -21.81 25.08 19.57
CA PRO A 392 -20.38 25.23 19.41
C PRO A 392 -19.57 24.06 19.96
N ALA A 393 -20.00 23.46 21.07
CA ALA A 393 -19.33 22.29 21.66
C ALA A 393 -19.32 21.08 20.71
N GLY A 394 -20.44 20.78 20.04
CA GLY A 394 -20.52 19.73 19.02
C GLY A 394 -19.67 20.06 17.79
N ARG A 395 -19.68 21.31 17.33
CA ARG A 395 -18.82 21.75 16.22
C ARG A 395 -17.33 21.63 16.55
N ALA A 396 -16.93 21.94 17.78
CA ALA A 396 -15.55 21.80 18.24
C ALA A 396 -15.10 20.33 18.21
N LEU A 397 -15.91 19.41 18.73
CA LEU A 397 -15.64 17.96 18.66
C LEU A 397 -15.44 17.49 17.22
N HIS A 398 -16.34 17.89 16.31
CA HIS A 398 -16.23 17.56 14.90
C HIS A 398 -14.96 18.16 14.25
N ALA A 399 -14.62 19.40 14.58
CA ALA A 399 -13.42 20.08 14.07
C ALA A 399 -12.14 19.41 14.57
N ASP A 400 -12.07 19.04 15.85
CA ASP A 400 -10.92 18.34 16.43
C ASP A 400 -10.73 16.95 15.79
N ALA A 401 -11.82 16.23 15.52
CA ALA A 401 -11.76 14.94 14.82
C ALA A 401 -11.32 15.07 13.36
N LYS A 402 -11.81 16.10 12.65
CA LYS A 402 -11.33 16.41 11.30
C LYS A 402 -9.85 16.75 11.30
N HIS A 403 -9.41 17.57 12.25
CA HIS A 403 -7.99 17.93 12.38
C HIS A 403 -7.12 16.69 12.66
N ALA A 404 -7.57 15.79 13.55
CA ALA A 404 -6.88 14.53 13.81
C ALA A 404 -6.79 13.64 12.56
N LEU A 405 -7.85 13.55 11.75
CA LEU A 405 -7.84 12.86 10.47
C LEU A 405 -6.82 13.48 9.49
N ASP A 406 -6.92 14.79 9.25
CA ASP A 406 -6.06 15.49 8.29
C ASP A 406 -4.57 15.33 8.66
N MET A 407 -4.22 15.50 9.94
CA MET A 407 -2.84 15.35 10.42
C MET A 407 -2.35 13.90 10.38
N THR A 408 -3.23 12.92 10.65
CA THR A 408 -2.90 11.50 10.53
C THR A 408 -2.62 11.12 9.08
N THR A 409 -3.41 11.62 8.12
CA THR A 409 -3.17 11.40 6.69
C THR A 409 -1.84 11.99 6.24
N MET A 410 -1.46 13.18 6.73
CA MET A 410 -0.14 13.76 6.45
C MET A 410 0.99 12.92 7.06
N ALA A 411 0.84 12.45 8.29
CA ALA A 411 1.82 11.59 8.96
C ALA A 411 2.00 10.26 8.23
N LEU A 412 0.91 9.67 7.75
CA LEU A 412 0.91 8.45 6.95
C LEU A 412 1.76 8.63 5.68
N ALA A 413 1.42 9.63 4.86
CA ALA A 413 2.12 9.89 3.61
C ALA A 413 3.59 10.25 3.81
N ALA A 414 3.94 10.90 4.93
CA ALA A 414 5.33 11.19 5.28
C ALA A 414 6.09 9.94 5.75
N LEU A 415 5.45 9.09 6.54
CA LEU A 415 6.06 7.86 7.03
C LEU A 415 6.24 6.83 5.91
N ASP A 416 5.31 6.70 4.97
CA ASP A 416 5.47 5.80 3.82
C ASP A 416 6.65 6.17 2.92
N ARG A 417 6.96 7.47 2.80
CA ARG A 417 8.15 7.93 2.07
C ARG A 417 9.48 7.44 2.67
N THR A 418 9.49 7.01 3.93
CA THR A 418 10.67 6.40 4.55
C THR A 418 10.99 5.00 4.03
N ALA A 419 10.08 4.36 3.28
CA ALA A 419 10.31 3.05 2.68
C ALA A 419 11.28 3.11 1.48
N ALA A 420 11.42 4.26 0.82
CA ALA A 420 12.30 4.40 -0.34
C ALA A 420 13.78 4.45 0.11
N SER A 421 14.60 3.53 -0.39
CA SER A 421 16.00 3.34 0.01
C SER A 421 16.99 4.33 -0.66
N VAL A 422 18.15 4.55 -0.01
CA VAL A 422 19.30 5.35 -0.50
C VAL A 422 20.55 4.48 -0.30
N THR A 423 21.08 3.79 -1.32
CA THR A 423 22.36 4.13 -2.01
C THR A 423 22.56 3.29 -3.30
N THR A 424 23.08 3.88 -4.38
CA THR A 424 23.38 3.23 -5.67
C THR A 424 24.83 2.76 -5.79
N ARG A 425 25.06 1.62 -6.46
CA ARG A 425 26.35 1.30 -7.06
C ARG A 425 26.12 0.70 -8.46
N GLN A 426 26.76 1.28 -9.48
CA GLN A 426 26.71 0.80 -10.87
C GLN A 426 27.70 -0.34 -11.10
N SER A 427 27.32 -1.32 -11.90
CA SER A 427 28.21 -2.25 -12.58
C SER A 427 27.65 -2.62 -13.95
N ASP A 428 28.54 -2.85 -14.91
CA ASP A 428 28.23 -3.18 -16.32
C ASP A 428 27.76 -4.62 -16.50
N GLY A 429 26.67 -4.77 -17.25
CA GLY A 429 26.02 -6.03 -17.63
C GLY A 429 24.53 -5.79 -17.93
N GLY A 430 23.96 -6.41 -18.96
CA GLY A 430 22.55 -6.20 -19.38
C GLY A 430 21.50 -6.50 -18.30
N LEU A 431 21.88 -7.24 -17.26
CA LEU A 431 21.24 -7.28 -15.95
C LEU A 431 22.29 -6.91 -14.90
N ARG A 432 21.91 -6.15 -13.89
CA ARG A 432 22.74 -5.84 -12.73
C ARG A 432 22.07 -6.27 -11.43
N TRP A 433 22.89 -6.65 -10.46
CA TRP A 433 22.47 -6.85 -9.08
C TRP A 433 22.63 -5.53 -8.30
N ASP A 434 21.53 -4.97 -7.82
CA ASP A 434 21.49 -3.68 -7.11
C ASP A 434 20.54 -3.77 -5.92
N ARG A 435 21.03 -3.49 -4.70
CA ARG A 435 20.28 -3.57 -3.44
C ARG A 435 19.44 -4.85 -3.26
N ALA A 436 20.05 -6.01 -3.47
CA ALA A 436 19.36 -7.31 -3.43
C ALA A 436 18.20 -7.49 -4.44
N ARG A 437 18.19 -6.67 -5.51
CA ARG A 437 17.23 -6.72 -6.60
C ARG A 437 17.95 -6.86 -7.94
N ILE A 438 17.26 -7.47 -8.88
CA ILE A 438 17.67 -7.52 -10.30
C ILE A 438 17.19 -6.24 -10.97
N VAL A 439 18.06 -5.55 -11.70
CA VAL A 439 17.73 -4.37 -12.50
C VAL A 439 18.23 -4.60 -13.92
N ALA A 440 17.39 -4.36 -14.93
CA ALA A 440 17.82 -4.39 -16.33
C ALA A 440 18.64 -3.14 -16.67
N VAL A 441 19.64 -3.30 -17.53
CA VAL A 441 20.49 -2.20 -18.01
C VAL A 441 20.29 -2.09 -19.52
N GLU A 442 20.29 -0.85 -20.02
CA GLU A 442 20.16 -0.57 -21.45
C GLU A 442 21.29 -1.29 -22.22
N THR A 443 20.91 -2.16 -23.16
CA THR A 443 21.88 -2.84 -24.04
C THR A 443 21.89 -2.10 -25.38
N THR A 444 23.07 -1.67 -25.80
CA THR A 444 23.31 -0.85 -27.01
C THR A 444 22.90 -1.50 -28.33
N ASP A 445 22.42 -2.75 -28.31
CA ASP A 445 22.32 -3.62 -29.49
C ASP A 445 20.91 -4.18 -29.78
N GLN A 446 19.84 -3.53 -29.31
CA GLN A 446 18.48 -3.89 -29.73
C GLN A 446 17.86 -2.84 -30.66
N PRO A 447 17.32 -3.24 -31.83
CA PRO A 447 16.57 -2.32 -32.68
C PRO A 447 15.35 -1.84 -31.89
N VAL A 448 15.15 -0.53 -31.88
CA VAL A 448 14.01 0.15 -31.26
C VAL A 448 12.71 -0.40 -31.88
N LEU A 449 12.13 -1.43 -31.27
CA LEU A 449 10.87 -2.06 -31.71
C LEU A 449 9.63 -1.27 -31.26
N PHE A 450 9.81 -0.02 -30.83
CA PHE A 450 8.74 0.92 -30.57
C PHE A 450 8.68 1.96 -31.69
N GLU A 451 8.32 1.52 -32.89
CA GLU A 451 7.42 2.37 -33.66
C GLU A 451 6.13 2.40 -32.86
N THR A 452 5.94 3.46 -32.07
CA THR A 452 4.61 3.84 -31.64
C THR A 452 3.75 3.87 -32.89
N VAL A 453 2.92 2.84 -33.08
CA VAL A 453 1.73 2.95 -33.91
C VAL A 453 0.88 4.01 -33.23
N ARG A 454 1.19 5.28 -33.52
CA ARG A 454 0.16 6.31 -33.55
C ARG A 454 -0.85 5.74 -34.52
N SER A 455 -1.98 5.31 -33.98
CA SER A 455 -3.17 5.05 -34.77
C SER A 455 -3.34 6.27 -35.66
N SER A 456 -2.99 6.12 -36.94
CA SER A 456 -3.35 7.08 -37.97
C SER A 456 -4.86 7.25 -37.84
N PRO A 457 -5.39 8.48 -37.74
CA PRO A 457 -6.81 8.67 -37.54
C PRO A 457 -7.51 8.01 -38.72
N LEU A 458 -8.23 6.91 -38.44
CA LEU A 458 -9.15 6.30 -39.39
C LEU A 458 -10.05 7.42 -39.89
N ALA A 459 -9.91 7.72 -41.19
CA ALA A 459 -10.81 8.61 -41.90
C ALA A 459 -12.24 8.11 -41.68
N GLY A 460 -13.04 8.86 -40.92
CA GLY A 460 -14.45 8.51 -40.73
C GLY A 460 -15.19 9.10 -39.54
N PHE A 461 -14.52 9.58 -38.49
CA PHE A 461 -15.22 10.19 -37.35
C PHE A 461 -15.20 11.72 -37.45
N ARG A 462 -16.25 12.29 -38.07
CA ARG A 462 -16.62 13.69 -37.85
C ARG A 462 -17.09 13.83 -36.40
N ALA A 463 -16.18 14.18 -35.50
CA ALA A 463 -16.54 14.76 -34.22
C ALA A 463 -16.95 16.21 -34.47
N GLU A 464 -18.23 16.51 -34.29
CA GLU A 464 -18.75 17.87 -34.22
C GLU A 464 -17.98 18.65 -33.16
N GLN A 465 -17.07 19.53 -33.60
CA GLN A 465 -16.50 20.59 -32.78
C GLN A 465 -17.64 21.52 -32.36
N ARG A 466 -18.16 21.34 -31.15
CA ARG A 466 -18.87 22.41 -30.45
C ARG A 466 -17.84 23.48 -30.10
N ASN A 467 -17.81 24.53 -30.93
CA ASN A 467 -17.06 25.74 -30.64
C ASN A 467 -17.53 26.38 -29.33
N PRO A 468 -16.62 26.93 -28.51
CA PRO A 468 -16.98 27.60 -27.28
C PRO A 468 -17.79 28.88 -27.57
N ILE A 469 -18.90 29.05 -26.85
CA ILE A 469 -19.79 30.20 -26.94
C ILE A 469 -19.05 31.45 -26.44
N GLN A 470 -18.78 32.40 -27.35
CA GLN A 470 -18.32 33.73 -26.98
C GLN A 470 -19.51 34.59 -26.50
N LEU A 471 -19.47 34.96 -25.22
CA LEU A 471 -20.38 35.94 -24.63
C LEU A 471 -19.86 37.36 -24.93
N GLY A 472 -20.46 38.04 -25.92
CA GLY A 472 -20.23 39.47 -26.12
C GLY A 472 -20.56 39.96 -27.53
N GLY A 473 -21.70 40.63 -27.70
CA GLY A 473 -22.00 41.45 -28.89
C GLY A 473 -23.46 41.35 -29.37
N ARG A 474 -24.25 42.41 -29.14
CA ARG A 474 -25.48 42.73 -29.90
C ARG A 474 -25.07 43.52 -31.17
N PRO A 475 -25.95 43.77 -32.17
CA PRO A 475 -27.22 43.15 -32.59
C PRO A 475 -27.22 42.84 -34.13
N ALA A 476 -28.29 42.27 -34.73
CA ALA A 476 -29.19 42.97 -35.70
C ALA A 476 -30.11 41.94 -36.43
N PRO A 477 -31.24 42.38 -37.05
CA PRO A 477 -32.45 41.57 -37.20
C PRO A 477 -32.74 40.99 -38.60
N GLY A 478 -33.55 39.94 -38.62
CA GLY A 478 -34.44 39.55 -39.73
C GLY A 478 -34.02 38.31 -40.55
N PRO A 479 -34.89 37.77 -41.45
CA PRO A 479 -36.30 38.10 -41.69
C PRO A 479 -37.27 36.93 -41.41
N ARG A 480 -38.54 37.28 -41.28
CA ARG A 480 -39.69 36.37 -41.16
C ARG A 480 -39.89 35.54 -42.43
N ARG A 481 -40.26 34.27 -42.27
CA ARG A 481 -41.43 33.64 -42.89
C ARG A 481 -41.92 32.49 -42.03
#